data_AF-A0A972VEC2-F1
#
_entry.id   AF-A0A972VEC2-F1
#
_cell.length_a   1.000
_cell.length_b   1.000
_cell.length_c   1.000
_cell.angle_alpha   90.00
_cell.angle_beta   90.00
_cell.angle_gamma   90.00
#
_symmetry.space_group_name_H-M   'P 1'
#
loop_
_entity.id
_entity.type
_entity.pdbx_description
1 polymer ?
#
loop_
_entity_poly.entity_id
_entity_poly.type
_entity_poly.pdbx_seq_one_letter_code
_entity_poly.pdbx_strand_id
1 'polypeptide(L)'
;MRLLTFSVTVLVCLTQCAHTVADEAASRPNVLFIAMDDLNDWIGCMGGHAQAKTPNIDRLAASGMLFTNAHCAAPACNPSRTAIMTGRSPHTSGLYA
;
A
#
# COMPACT_ATOMS: atom_id res chain seq x y z
N MET A 1 -43.03 21.02 32.22
CA MET A 1 -42.67 20.51 30.87
C MET A 1 -41.29 20.98 30.38
N ARG A 2 -40.81 22.19 30.72
CA ARG A 2 -39.46 22.69 30.34
C ARG A 2 -38.26 22.08 31.08
N LEU A 3 -38.43 21.61 32.32
CA LEU A 3 -37.35 20.94 33.07
C LEU A 3 -37.08 19.49 32.60
N LEU A 4 -38.11 18.79 32.14
CA LEU A 4 -37.99 17.43 31.59
C LEU A 4 -37.26 17.41 30.24
N THR A 5 -37.47 18.43 29.41
CA THR A 5 -36.72 18.59 28.15
C THR A 5 -35.25 18.88 28.40
N PHE A 6 -34.90 19.69 29.41
CA PHE A 6 -33.49 19.98 29.75
C PHE A 6 -32.72 18.74 30.23
N SER A 7 -33.33 17.89 31.07
CA SER A 7 -32.72 16.63 31.52
C SER A 7 -32.52 15.63 30.38
N VAL A 8 -33.43 15.56 29.41
CA VAL A 8 -33.29 14.67 28.24
C VAL A 8 -32.17 15.16 27.31
N THR A 9 -32.01 16.48 27.11
CA THR A 9 -30.93 17.01 26.27
C THR A 9 -29.54 16.78 26.87
N VAL A 10 -29.40 16.89 28.20
CA VAL A 10 -28.13 16.61 28.89
C VAL A 10 -27.76 15.13 28.82
N LEU A 11 -28.75 14.23 28.95
CA LEU A 11 -28.54 12.78 28.87
C LEU A 11 -28.09 12.35 27.45
N VAL A 12 -28.67 12.92 26.40
CA VAL A 12 -28.28 12.67 25.00
C VAL A 12 -26.87 13.18 24.70
N CYS A 13 -26.48 14.32 25.29
CA CYS A 13 -25.13 14.88 25.11
C CYS A 13 -24.06 14.01 25.79
N LEU A 14 -24.36 13.45 26.97
CA LEU A 14 -23.47 12.53 27.69
C LEU A 14 -23.28 11.19 26.96
N THR A 15 -24.30 10.69 26.25
CA THR A 15 -24.18 9.47 25.44
C THR A 15 -23.36 9.67 24.16
N GLN A 16 -23.32 10.88 23.60
CA GLN A 16 -22.55 11.18 22.39
C GLN A 16 -21.04 11.22 22.63
N CYS A 17 -20.60 11.65 23.81
CA CYS A 17 -19.17 11.70 24.18
C CYS A 17 -18.52 10.31 24.36
N ALA A 18 -19.31 9.24 24.50
CA ALA A 18 -18.79 7.88 24.68
C ALA A 18 -18.49 7.16 23.35
N HIS A 19 -18.86 7.72 22.20
CA HIS A 19 -18.72 7.08 20.88
C HIS A 19 -17.48 7.52 20.07
N THR A 20 -16.43 7.99 20.74
CA THR A 20 -15.13 8.25 20.09
C THR A 20 -14.03 7.38 20.69
N VAL A 21 -14.27 6.07 20.77
CA VAL A 21 -13.15 5.13 20.72
C VAL A 21 -12.82 5.00 19.24
N ALA A 22 -12.04 5.96 18.73
CA ALA A 22 -11.47 5.87 17.41
C ALA A 22 -10.66 4.57 17.36
N ASP A 23 -11.07 3.71 16.44
CA ASP A 23 -10.49 2.39 16.22
C ASP A 23 -8.99 2.54 15.91
N GLU A 24 -8.14 2.24 16.89
CA GLU A 24 -6.68 2.30 16.73
C GLU A 24 -6.22 1.35 15.60
N ALA A 25 -7.03 0.33 15.25
CA ALA A 25 -6.79 -0.54 14.11
C ALA A 25 -6.88 0.19 12.76
N ALA A 26 -7.64 1.30 12.66
CA ALA A 26 -7.69 2.13 11.46
C ALA A 26 -6.39 2.95 11.24
N SER A 27 -5.51 3.05 12.24
CA SER A 27 -4.27 3.84 12.13
C SER A 27 -3.15 3.13 11.37
N ARG A 28 -3.22 1.80 11.20
CA ARG A 28 -2.18 0.99 10.54
C ARG A 28 -2.73 0.38 9.26
N PRO A 29 -2.36 0.89 8.08
CA PRO A 29 -2.84 0.32 6.83
C PRO A 29 -2.30 -1.10 6.64
N ASN A 30 -3.12 -1.96 6.02
CA ASN A 30 -2.64 -3.23 5.49
C ASN A 30 -1.66 -2.97 4.34
N VAL A 31 -0.53 -3.67 4.31
CA VAL A 31 0.45 -3.58 3.23
C VAL A 31 0.45 -4.89 2.45
N LEU A 32 0.03 -4.84 1.19
CA LEU A 32 0.12 -5.94 0.24
C LEU A 32 1.32 -5.70 -0.70
N PHE A 33 2.36 -6.52 -0.58
CA PHE A 33 3.50 -6.50 -1.48
C PHE A 33 3.31 -7.56 -2.58
N ILE A 34 3.18 -7.10 -3.84
CA ILE A 34 3.06 -7.96 -5.01
C ILE A 34 4.37 -7.88 -5.79
N ALA A 35 5.03 -9.02 -5.98
CA ALA A 35 6.24 -9.14 -6.78
C ALA A 35 6.01 -10.10 -7.95
N MET A 36 6.46 -9.71 -9.13
CA MET A 36 6.44 -10.54 -10.34
C MET A 36 7.88 -10.89 -10.72
N ASP A 37 8.13 -12.16 -11.04
CA ASP A 37 9.45 -12.61 -11.49
C ASP A 37 9.68 -12.20 -12.95
N ASP A 38 10.88 -11.71 -13.25
CA ASP A 38 11.35 -11.35 -14.59
C ASP A 38 10.47 -10.38 -15.41
N LEU A 39 9.57 -9.62 -14.76
CA LEU A 39 8.77 -8.62 -15.46
C LEU A 39 9.62 -7.40 -15.86
N ASN A 40 9.53 -7.02 -17.13
CA ASN A 40 10.11 -5.79 -17.68
C ASN A 40 9.04 -4.69 -17.91
N ASP A 41 9.37 -3.66 -18.67
CA ASP A 41 8.50 -2.53 -19.01
C ASP A 41 7.40 -2.85 -20.05
N TRP A 42 7.13 -4.12 -20.34
CA TRP A 42 6.14 -4.53 -21.34
C TRP A 42 4.68 -4.33 -20.93
N ILE A 43 4.41 -3.80 -19.75
CA ILE A 43 3.05 -3.52 -19.25
C ILE A 43 2.43 -2.29 -19.93
N GLY A 44 1.11 -2.28 -20.03
CA GLY A 44 0.34 -1.24 -20.74
C GLY A 44 0.64 0.17 -20.24
N CYS A 45 0.67 0.38 -18.92
CA CYS A 45 0.96 1.69 -18.32
C CYS A 45 2.39 2.22 -18.56
N MET A 46 3.31 1.40 -19.08
CA MET A 46 4.67 1.78 -19.46
C MET A 46 4.85 1.92 -20.98
N GLY A 47 3.76 1.85 -21.76
CA GLY A 47 3.82 1.92 -23.23
C GLY A 47 4.33 0.63 -23.89
N GLY A 48 4.21 -0.51 -23.18
CA GLY A 48 4.82 -1.79 -23.49
C GLY A 48 4.37 -2.50 -24.79
N HIS A 49 4.51 -3.82 -24.82
CA HIS A 49 4.31 -4.61 -26.04
C HIS A 49 2.83 -4.67 -26.45
N ALA A 50 2.52 -4.51 -27.75
CA ALA A 50 1.14 -4.41 -28.26
C ALA A 50 0.23 -5.62 -27.93
N GLN A 51 0.81 -6.78 -27.63
CA GLN A 51 0.07 -7.99 -27.24
C GLN A 51 -0.14 -8.14 -25.73
N ALA A 52 0.57 -7.37 -24.90
CA ALA A 52 0.44 -7.42 -23.46
C ALA A 52 -0.89 -6.77 -23.03
N LYS A 53 -1.76 -7.56 -22.40
CA LYS A 53 -3.04 -7.07 -21.86
C LYS A 53 -2.97 -7.06 -20.34
N THR A 54 -2.76 -5.88 -19.76
CA THR A 54 -2.55 -5.72 -18.31
C THR A 54 -3.57 -4.81 -17.62
N PRO A 55 -4.89 -4.94 -17.90
CA PRO A 55 -5.89 -3.96 -17.46
C PRO A 55 -5.96 -3.77 -15.94
N ASN A 56 -5.61 -4.80 -15.16
CA ASN A 56 -5.58 -4.70 -13.69
C ASN A 56 -4.35 -3.92 -13.18
N ILE A 57 -3.19 -4.09 -13.82
CA ILE A 57 -1.97 -3.32 -13.50
C ILE A 57 -2.16 -1.87 -13.93
N ASP A 58 -2.73 -1.65 -15.12
CA ASP A 58 -3.02 -0.32 -15.65
C ASP A 58 -3.99 0.45 -14.74
N ARG A 59 -5.06 -0.23 -14.27
CA ARG A 59 -5.99 0.32 -13.29
C ARG A 59 -5.31 0.65 -11.96
N LEU A 60 -4.43 -0.22 -11.47
CA LEU A 60 -3.68 0.02 -10.24
C LEU A 60 -2.78 1.25 -10.36
N ALA A 61 -2.03 1.35 -11.46
CA ALA A 61 -1.16 2.50 -11.75
C ALA A 61 -1.95 3.81 -11.85
N ALA A 62 -3.12 3.81 -12.51
CA ALA A 62 -3.97 4.99 -12.64
C ALA A 62 -4.59 5.47 -11.31
N SER A 63 -4.80 4.56 -10.35
CA SER A 63 -5.31 4.89 -9.01
C SER A 63 -4.22 5.26 -7.99
N GLY A 64 -2.95 5.22 -8.38
CA GLY A 64 -1.81 5.36 -7.47
C GLY A 64 -0.65 6.12 -8.09
N MET A 65 0.56 5.73 -7.68
CA MET A 65 1.81 6.29 -8.18
C MET A 65 2.52 5.25 -9.07
N LEU A 66 2.86 5.65 -10.29
CA LEU A 66 3.71 4.86 -11.19
C LEU A 66 5.15 5.39 -11.14
N PHE A 67 6.10 4.54 -10.75
CA PHE A 67 7.53 4.85 -10.83
C PHE A 67 8.08 4.39 -12.17
N THR A 68 8.30 5.34 -13.09
CA THR A 68 8.75 5.05 -14.46
C THR A 68 10.25 4.74 -14.59
N ASN A 69 11.01 4.94 -13.51
CA ASN A 69 12.45 4.68 -13.46
C ASN A 69 12.85 3.97 -12.17
N ALA A 70 12.22 2.83 -11.88
CA ALA A 70 12.55 1.97 -10.75
C ALA A 70 13.58 0.91 -11.16
N HIS A 71 14.64 0.73 -10.36
CA HIS A 71 15.69 -0.25 -10.62
C HIS A 71 15.78 -1.30 -9.51
N CYS A 72 16.08 -2.55 -9.89
CA CYS A 72 16.47 -3.58 -8.93
C CYS A 72 17.90 -3.34 -8.42
N ALA A 73 18.21 -3.86 -7.24
CA ALA A 73 19.55 -3.74 -6.68
C ALA A 73 20.59 -4.63 -7.39
N ALA A 74 20.14 -5.71 -8.03
CA ALA A 74 20.94 -6.59 -8.89
C ALA A 74 20.04 -7.30 -9.91
N PRO A 75 20.52 -7.55 -11.14
CA PRO A 75 19.76 -8.25 -12.18
C PRO A 75 19.82 -9.78 -12.00
N ALA A 76 19.55 -10.27 -10.79
CA ALA A 76 19.48 -11.69 -10.46
C ALA A 76 18.50 -11.95 -9.30
N CYS A 77 17.78 -13.07 -9.35
CA CYS A 77 16.63 -13.34 -8.48
C CYS A 77 16.99 -13.27 -6.98
N ASN A 78 18.00 -14.03 -6.54
CA ASN A 78 18.36 -14.12 -5.13
C ASN A 78 18.91 -12.80 -4.53
N PRO A 79 19.91 -12.12 -5.15
CA PRO A 79 20.41 -10.86 -4.61
C PRO A 79 19.36 -9.74 -4.67
N SER A 80 18.51 -9.69 -5.71
CA SER A 80 17.40 -8.73 -5.80
C SER A 80 16.37 -8.94 -4.68
N ARG A 81 15.90 -10.18 -4.49
CA ARG A 81 14.91 -10.50 -3.46
C ARG A 81 15.45 -10.26 -2.05
N THR A 82 16.71 -10.63 -1.81
CA THR A 82 17.34 -10.38 -0.51
C THR A 82 17.44 -8.88 -0.23
N ALA A 83 17.79 -8.06 -1.22
CA ALA A 83 17.86 -6.62 -1.05
C ALA A 83 16.51 -6.01 -0.67
N ILE A 84 15.42 -6.45 -1.29
CA ILE A 84 14.07 -5.98 -0.95
C ILE A 84 13.68 -6.44 0.47
N MET A 85 13.91 -7.71 0.82
CA MET A 85 13.47 -8.27 2.10
C MET A 85 14.29 -7.77 3.31
N THR A 86 15.57 -7.44 3.10
CA THR A 86 16.48 -7.04 4.17
C THR A 86 16.80 -5.55 4.20
N GLY A 87 16.49 -4.81 3.12
CA GLY A 87 16.92 -3.43 2.94
C GLY A 87 18.44 -3.25 2.77
N ARG A 88 19.19 -4.33 2.49
CA ARG A 88 20.65 -4.30 2.33
C ARG A 88 21.05 -4.51 0.88
N SER A 89 21.96 -3.68 0.36
CA SER A 89 22.50 -3.87 -0.99
C SER A 89 23.26 -5.20 -1.11
N PRO A 90 23.36 -5.80 -2.32
CA PRO A 90 24.17 -6.99 -2.57
C PRO A 90 25.63 -6.86 -2.10
N HIS A 91 26.23 -5.66 -2.26
CA HIS A 91 27.58 -5.37 -1.76
C HIS A 91 27.69 -5.51 -0.23
N THR A 92 26.61 -5.19 0.50
CA THR A 92 26.56 -5.30 1.96
C THR A 92 26.16 -6.69 2.44
N SER A 93 25.30 -7.41 1.71
CA SER A 93 24.85 -8.75 2.08
C SER A 93 25.85 -9.84 1.70
N GLY A 94 26.71 -9.60 0.70
CA GLY A 94 27.65 -10.59 0.16
C GLY A 94 26.97 -11.66 -0.70
N LEU A 95 25.67 -11.54 -0.98
CA LEU A 95 24.95 -12.43 -1.88
C LEU A 95 24.97 -11.86 -3.29
N TYR A 96 25.53 -12.63 -4.22
CA TYR A 96 25.69 -12.25 -5.63
C TYR A 96 25.05 -13.24 -6.61
N ALA A 97 24.60 -14.40 -6.12
CA ALA A 97 23.96 -15.47 -6.89
C ALA A 97 22.71 -15.97 -6.17
#